data_AF-A0A1Z9QZT4-F1
#
_entry.id   AF-A0A1Z9QZT4-F1
#
_cell.length_a   1.000
_cell.length_b   1.000
_cell.length_c   1.000
_cell.angle_alpha   90.00
_cell.angle_beta   90.00
_cell.angle_gamma   90.00
#
_symmetry.space_group_name_H-M   'P 1'
#
loop_
_entity.id
_entity.type
_entity.pdbx_description
1 polymer ?
#
loop_
_entity_poly.entity_id
_entity_poly.type
_entity_poly.pdbx_seq_one_letter_code
_entity_poly.pdbx_strand_id
1 'polypeptide(L)'
;MPNNCNSIIKNTFYILIVCVAVSCVSMKNNNDSLTYTGKFILNHNNIDQSSFNININLVNKQTIIQITKPFYGNVLNIKFNEENDLIISPKQFSETFYISDEMIKNFKYWFSQCLMSYEMLINEDYNDEYFKFKCITENQKTSFDINYNKFLLNGFVIRK
;
A
#
# COMPACT_ATOMS: atom_id res chain seq x y z
N MET A 1 43.07 2.57 31.05
CA MET A 1 42.04 1.90 31.90
C MET A 1 41.04 2.96 32.34
N PRO A 2 39.73 2.66 32.47
CA PRO A 2 38.98 1.48 32.01
C PRO A 2 38.27 1.78 30.67
N ASN A 3 38.14 0.90 29.68
CA ASN A 3 37.47 -0.41 29.62
C ASN A 3 36.08 -0.43 30.28
N ASN A 4 35.01 -0.09 29.53
CA ASN A 4 33.75 -0.83 29.72
C ASN A 4 32.64 -0.73 28.64
N CYS A 5 32.74 0.11 27.60
CA CYS A 5 31.60 0.21 26.66
C CYS A 5 31.42 -1.00 25.72
N ASN A 6 32.43 -1.88 25.61
CA ASN A 6 32.36 -3.07 24.74
C ASN A 6 31.49 -4.21 25.31
N SER A 7 31.11 -4.13 26.60
CA SER A 7 30.28 -5.15 27.27
C SER A 7 28.78 -4.98 26.94
N ILE A 8 28.31 -3.74 26.84
CA ILE A 8 26.89 -3.39 26.59
C ILE A 8 26.48 -3.74 25.14
N ILE A 9 27.40 -3.59 24.20
CA ILE A 9 27.18 -3.90 22.77
C ILE A 9 27.09 -5.43 22.53
N LYS A 10 27.78 -6.25 23.33
CA LYS A 10 27.69 -7.71 23.22
C LYS A 10 26.36 -8.27 23.72
N ASN A 11 25.79 -7.68 24.77
CA ASN A 11 24.53 -8.18 25.34
C ASN A 11 23.29 -7.78 24.53
N THR A 12 23.36 -6.66 23.80
CA THR A 12 22.28 -6.22 22.89
C THR A 12 22.16 -7.11 21.64
N PHE A 13 23.27 -7.69 21.17
CA PHE A 13 23.26 -8.66 20.06
C PHE A 13 22.60 -10.00 20.40
N TYR A 14 22.66 -10.45 21.66
CA TYR A 14 22.02 -11.70 22.09
C TYR A 14 20.50 -11.60 22.19
N ILE A 15 19.97 -10.41 22.51
CA ILE A 15 18.52 -10.13 22.48
C ILE A 15 18.01 -10.15 21.02
N LEU A 16 18.84 -9.73 20.07
CA LEU A 16 18.51 -9.67 18.64
C LEU A 16 18.42 -11.06 17.97
N ILE A 17 19.13 -12.06 18.49
CA ILE A 17 19.13 -13.45 17.96
C ILE A 17 17.96 -14.27 18.51
N VAL A 18 17.47 -13.98 19.71
CA VAL A 18 16.31 -14.69 20.32
C VAL A 18 14.98 -14.25 19.68
N CYS A 19 14.92 -13.08 19.04
CA CYS A 19 13.74 -12.65 18.28
C CYS A 19 13.59 -13.33 16.90
N VAL A 20 14.52 -14.21 16.49
CA VAL A 20 14.49 -14.89 15.17
C VAL A 20 13.83 -16.28 15.21
N ALA A 21 13.30 -16.71 16.35
CA ALA A 21 12.53 -17.96 16.44
C ALA A 21 11.05 -17.68 16.65
N VAL A 22 10.21 -18.39 15.88
CA VAL A 22 8.73 -18.35 15.84
C VAL A 22 8.22 -17.29 14.85
N SER A 23 7.98 -17.57 13.56
CA SER A 23 7.32 -18.76 13.02
C SER A 23 7.50 -18.79 11.49
N CYS A 24 8.05 -19.89 10.98
CA CYS A 24 7.86 -20.27 9.57
C CYS A 24 6.46 -20.89 9.46
N VAL A 25 5.45 -20.09 9.14
CA VAL A 25 4.26 -20.63 8.46
C VAL A 25 4.64 -20.74 7.00
N SER A 26 4.69 -21.98 6.49
CA SER A 26 4.86 -22.25 5.07
C SER A 26 3.68 -21.63 4.31
N MET A 27 3.86 -20.44 3.76
CA MET A 27 2.92 -19.94 2.76
C MET A 27 3.09 -20.79 1.50
N LYS A 28 2.00 -21.47 1.16
CA LYS A 28 1.82 -22.22 -0.07
C LYS A 28 2.26 -21.32 -1.22
N ASN A 29 3.36 -21.68 -1.88
CA ASN A 29 3.92 -20.93 -3.00
C ASN A 29 3.06 -21.23 -4.23
N ASN A 30 1.85 -20.68 -4.24
CA ASN A 30 1.11 -20.53 -5.48
C ASN A 30 1.76 -19.36 -6.21
N ASN A 31 2.33 -19.62 -7.38
CA ASN A 31 2.77 -18.60 -8.33
C ASN A 31 1.55 -17.87 -8.94
N ASP A 32 0.59 -17.47 -8.12
CA ASP A 32 -0.61 -16.78 -8.55
C ASP A 32 -0.28 -15.29 -8.61
N SER A 33 0.20 -14.86 -9.76
CA SER A 33 0.30 -13.42 -10.05
C SER A 33 -1.11 -12.88 -10.20
N LEU A 34 -1.50 -11.95 -9.33
CA LEU A 34 -2.81 -11.32 -9.40
C LEU A 34 -2.68 -9.89 -9.92
N THR A 35 -3.46 -9.55 -10.93
CA THR A 35 -3.36 -8.23 -11.57
C THR A 35 -4.69 -7.51 -11.53
N TYR A 36 -4.66 -6.22 -11.21
CA TYR A 36 -5.82 -5.34 -11.25
C TYR A 36 -5.54 -4.15 -12.13
N THR A 37 -6.51 -3.78 -12.94
CA THR A 37 -6.43 -2.56 -13.76
C THR A 37 -7.64 -1.68 -13.53
N GLY A 38 -7.43 -0.37 -13.48
CA GLY A 38 -8.47 0.55 -13.09
C GLY A 38 -8.19 1.98 -13.44
N LYS A 39 -9.07 2.85 -12.98
CA LYS A 39 -8.95 4.29 -13.09
C LYS A 39 -9.43 4.94 -11.80
N PHE A 40 -8.82 6.05 -11.45
CA PHE A 40 -9.31 6.90 -10.38
C PHE A 40 -9.19 8.37 -10.76
N ILE A 41 -9.95 9.17 -10.04
CA ILE A 41 -9.97 10.61 -10.11
C ILE A 41 -9.48 11.12 -8.77
N LEU A 42 -8.49 11.99 -8.78
CA LEU A 42 -8.06 12.76 -7.62
C LEU A 42 -8.65 14.17 -7.72
N ASN A 43 -9.29 14.59 -6.65
CA ASN A 43 -9.89 15.90 -6.50
C ASN A 43 -9.29 16.58 -5.27
N HIS A 44 -8.85 17.83 -5.41
CA HIS A 44 -8.44 18.69 -4.31
C HIS A 44 -9.43 19.84 -4.16
N ASN A 45 -10.16 19.88 -3.03
CA ASN A 45 -11.14 20.92 -2.70
C ASN A 45 -12.22 21.22 -3.79
N ASN A 46 -12.56 20.28 -4.67
CA ASN A 46 -13.48 20.47 -5.80
C ASN A 46 -13.03 21.51 -6.84
N ILE A 47 -11.74 21.90 -6.82
CA ILE A 47 -11.18 22.89 -7.73
C ILE A 47 -10.39 22.19 -8.84
N ASP A 48 -9.52 21.25 -8.46
CA ASP A 48 -8.63 20.57 -9.37
C ASP A 48 -8.96 19.08 -9.45
N GLN A 49 -9.38 18.62 -10.63
CA GLN A 49 -9.68 17.23 -10.92
C GLN A 49 -8.65 16.65 -11.87
N SER A 50 -7.99 15.56 -11.48
CA SER A 50 -7.05 14.83 -12.32
C SER A 50 -7.42 13.36 -12.41
N SER A 51 -7.44 12.81 -13.63
CA SER A 51 -7.71 11.39 -13.88
C SER A 51 -6.43 10.62 -14.12
N PHE A 52 -6.36 9.41 -13.56
CA PHE A 52 -5.23 8.50 -13.65
C PHE A 52 -5.71 7.08 -13.95
N ASN A 53 -4.89 6.31 -14.64
CA ASN A 53 -5.03 4.86 -14.68
C ASN A 53 -4.14 4.23 -13.62
N ILE A 54 -4.63 3.16 -13.00
CA ILE A 54 -3.93 2.38 -11.99
C ILE A 54 -3.77 0.95 -12.47
N ASN A 55 -2.59 0.39 -12.27
CA ASN A 55 -2.29 -1.02 -12.46
C ASN A 55 -1.66 -1.56 -11.16
N ILE A 56 -2.19 -2.65 -10.63
CA ILE A 56 -1.72 -3.28 -9.39
C ILE A 56 -1.33 -4.70 -9.75
N ASN A 57 -0.06 -5.04 -9.55
CA ASN A 57 0.44 -6.40 -9.72
C ASN A 57 0.88 -6.93 -8.36
N LEU A 58 0.23 -8.00 -7.92
CA LEU A 58 0.63 -8.83 -6.80
C LEU A 58 1.42 -9.99 -7.36
N VAL A 59 2.71 -10.04 -7.04
CA VAL A 59 3.60 -11.12 -7.44
C VAL A 59 4.30 -11.63 -6.20
N ASN A 60 4.00 -12.88 -5.81
CA ASN A 60 4.43 -13.46 -4.55
C ASN A 60 3.99 -12.57 -3.36
N LYS A 61 4.92 -12.13 -2.50
CA LYS A 61 4.66 -11.20 -1.37
C LYS A 61 4.84 -9.72 -1.73
N GLN A 62 5.08 -9.40 -3.00
CA GLN A 62 5.34 -8.04 -3.45
C GLN A 62 4.15 -7.47 -4.19
N THR A 63 3.75 -6.27 -3.78
CA THR A 63 2.74 -5.48 -4.48
C THR A 63 3.42 -4.34 -5.20
N ILE A 64 3.15 -4.22 -6.50
CA ILE A 64 3.61 -3.13 -7.35
C ILE A 64 2.40 -2.38 -7.88
N ILE A 65 2.24 -1.12 -7.48
CA ILE A 65 1.19 -0.23 -7.98
C ILE A 65 1.83 0.79 -8.90
N GLN A 66 1.29 0.89 -10.10
CA GLN A 66 1.70 1.83 -11.13
C GLN A 66 0.55 2.78 -11.41
N ILE A 67 0.81 4.08 -11.27
CA ILE A 67 -0.13 5.14 -11.58
C ILE A 67 0.37 5.84 -12.83
N THR A 68 -0.52 5.97 -13.81
CA THR A 68 -0.24 6.61 -15.10
C THR A 68 -1.24 7.73 -15.35
N LYS A 69 -0.76 8.83 -15.91
CA LYS A 69 -1.63 9.93 -16.35
C LYS A 69 -1.75 9.89 -17.87
N PRO A 70 -2.96 10.02 -18.44
CA PRO A 70 -3.12 10.17 -19.88
C PRO A 70 -2.19 11.27 -20.42
N PHE A 71 -1.52 11.03 -21.54
CA PHE A 71 -0.53 11.92 -22.19
C PHE A 71 0.81 12.13 -21.48
N TYR A 72 0.92 11.88 -20.17
CA TYR A 72 2.17 12.09 -19.40
C TYR A 72 2.87 10.78 -19.00
N GLY A 73 2.25 9.63 -19.25
CA GLY A 73 2.84 8.31 -18.98
C GLY A 73 2.85 7.94 -17.50
N ASN A 74 3.86 7.16 -17.08
CA ASN A 74 4.01 6.69 -15.70
C ASN A 74 4.39 7.85 -14.77
N VAL A 75 3.53 8.17 -13.80
CA VAL A 75 3.76 9.27 -12.85
C VAL A 75 4.25 8.79 -11.49
N LEU A 76 3.75 7.65 -11.02
CA LEU A 76 4.09 7.11 -9.70
C LEU A 76 4.20 5.59 -9.74
N ASN A 77 5.23 5.06 -9.09
CA ASN A 77 5.34 3.64 -8.78
C ASN A 77 5.44 3.46 -7.27
N ILE A 78 4.57 2.64 -6.71
CA ILE A 78 4.58 2.25 -5.30
C ILE A 78 4.92 0.77 -5.25
N LYS A 79 5.90 0.41 -4.42
CA LYS A 79 6.29 -0.97 -4.17
C LYS A 79 6.27 -1.23 -2.68
N PHE A 80 5.61 -2.30 -2.25
CA PHE A 80 5.68 -2.73 -0.87
C PHE A 80 5.67 -4.25 -0.81
N ASN A 81 6.32 -4.78 0.22
CA ASN A 81 6.34 -6.19 0.56
C ASN A 81 5.56 -6.32 1.89
N GLU A 82 4.85 -7.42 2.09
CA GLU A 82 4.15 -7.68 3.37
C GLU A 82 5.09 -7.59 4.58
N GLU A 83 6.36 -7.91 4.38
CA GLU A 83 7.40 -7.94 5.42
C GLU A 83 8.23 -6.63 5.55
N ASN A 84 8.13 -5.69 4.60
CA ASN A 84 8.99 -4.49 4.57
C ASN A 84 8.19 -3.17 4.53
N ASP A 85 8.91 -2.05 4.67
CA ASP A 85 8.40 -0.69 4.54
C ASP A 85 7.92 -0.38 3.11
N LEU A 86 6.99 0.59 3.01
CA LEU A 86 6.40 1.03 1.76
C LEU A 86 7.37 1.96 1.02
N ILE A 87 7.80 1.55 -0.19
CA ILE A 87 8.70 2.34 -1.04
C ILE A 87 7.86 3.06 -2.10
N ILE A 88 7.84 4.39 -2.05
CA ILE A 88 7.27 5.21 -3.14
C ILE A 88 8.39 5.81 -3.98
N SER A 89 8.33 5.57 -5.28
CA SER A 89 9.24 6.14 -6.27
C SER A 89 8.45 7.01 -7.24
N PRO A 90 8.38 8.34 -7.01
CA PRO A 90 7.87 9.24 -8.04
C PRO A 90 8.80 9.20 -9.25
N LYS A 91 8.23 9.12 -10.45
CA LYS A 91 9.02 9.20 -11.70
C LYS A 91 9.20 10.64 -12.18
N GLN A 92 8.29 11.54 -11.79
CA GLN A 92 8.31 12.96 -12.19
C GLN A 92 8.92 13.89 -11.13
N PHE A 93 9.13 13.42 -9.90
CA PHE A 93 9.78 14.19 -8.85
C PHE A 93 11.12 13.52 -8.52
N SER A 94 12.21 14.28 -8.54
CA SER A 94 13.57 13.80 -8.26
C SER A 94 13.81 13.47 -6.78
N GLU A 95 12.85 13.80 -5.92
CA GLU A 95 12.94 13.62 -4.48
C GLU A 95 11.97 12.53 -4.01
N THR A 96 12.52 11.49 -3.38
CA THR A 96 11.77 10.56 -2.53
C THR A 96 11.14 11.36 -1.40
N PHE A 97 9.81 11.44 -1.35
CA PHE A 97 9.10 12.05 -0.23
C PHE A 97 8.82 10.99 0.85
N TYR A 98 9.01 11.39 2.11
CA TYR A 98 8.69 10.54 3.26
C TYR A 98 7.18 10.53 3.47
N ILE A 99 6.63 9.35 3.72
CA ILE A 99 5.21 9.14 3.97
C ILE A 99 5.09 8.84 5.45
N SER A 100 4.14 9.49 6.14
CA SER A 100 3.94 9.22 7.55
C SER A 100 3.54 7.76 7.78
N ASP A 101 3.95 7.20 8.92
CA ASP A 101 3.59 5.83 9.30
C ASP A 101 2.07 5.63 9.33
N GLU A 102 1.32 6.68 9.66
CA GLU A 102 -0.14 6.72 9.62
C GLU A 102 -0.68 6.54 8.18
N MET A 103 -0.13 7.25 7.20
CA MET A 103 -0.51 7.07 5.80
C MET A 103 -0.17 5.67 5.30
N ILE A 104 0.97 5.10 5.72
CA ILE A 104 1.36 3.73 5.38
C ILE A 104 0.36 2.73 5.98
N LYS A 105 -0.01 2.90 7.26
CA LYS A 105 -0.99 2.06 7.94
C LYS A 105 -2.36 2.12 7.27
N ASN A 106 -2.86 3.32 6.99
CA ASN A 106 -4.15 3.54 6.33
C ASN A 106 -4.18 2.94 4.93
N PHE A 107 -3.09 3.09 4.18
CA PHE A 107 -2.95 2.47 2.87
C PHE A 107 -2.93 0.94 2.94
N LYS A 108 -2.13 0.35 3.85
CA LYS A 108 -2.08 -1.11 4.05
C LYS A 108 -3.46 -1.67 4.42
N TYR A 109 -4.19 -0.96 5.29
CA TYR A 109 -5.53 -1.36 5.72
C TYR A 109 -6.54 -1.31 4.56
N TRP A 110 -6.60 -0.21 3.82
CA TRP A 110 -7.41 -0.12 2.60
C TRP A 110 -7.08 -1.26 1.62
N PHE A 111 -5.79 -1.51 1.36
CA PHE A 111 -5.36 -2.55 0.45
C PHE A 111 -5.82 -3.95 0.89
N SER A 112 -5.63 -4.29 2.17
CA SER A 112 -6.05 -5.59 2.69
C SER A 112 -7.57 -5.77 2.68
N GLN A 113 -8.32 -4.75 3.08
CA GLN A 113 -9.77 -4.87 3.23
C GLN A 113 -10.52 -4.76 1.90
N CYS A 114 -10.06 -3.93 0.97
CA CYS A 114 -10.78 -3.68 -0.28
C CYS A 114 -10.35 -4.57 -1.43
N LEU A 115 -9.07 -4.95 -1.50
CA LEU A 115 -8.53 -5.67 -2.66
C LEU A 115 -8.22 -7.13 -2.38
N MET A 116 -7.76 -7.46 -1.17
CA MET A 116 -7.32 -8.81 -0.81
C MET A 116 -8.38 -9.65 -0.11
N SER A 117 -9.49 -9.06 0.35
CA SER A 117 -10.59 -9.82 0.91
C SER A 117 -11.22 -10.72 -0.16
N TYR A 118 -11.44 -11.98 0.19
CA TYR A 118 -11.80 -13.04 -0.75
C TYR A 118 -13.31 -13.06 -1.09
N GLU A 119 -14.09 -12.18 -0.46
CA GLU A 119 -15.55 -12.17 -0.58
C GLU A 119 -15.99 -11.43 -1.86
N MET A 120 -17.00 -11.97 -2.54
CA MET A 120 -17.50 -11.39 -3.81
C MET A 120 -18.33 -10.12 -3.62
N LEU A 121 -18.78 -9.86 -2.39
CA LEU A 121 -19.52 -8.69 -1.96
C LEU A 121 -18.89 -8.18 -0.67
N ILE A 122 -18.06 -7.15 -0.79
CA ILE A 122 -17.44 -6.46 0.34
C ILE A 122 -17.99 -5.05 0.34
N ASN A 123 -18.50 -4.58 1.48
CA ASN A 123 -18.90 -3.18 1.68
C ASN A 123 -18.30 -2.71 2.99
N GLU A 124 -17.14 -2.06 2.90
CA GLU A 124 -16.40 -1.54 4.05
C GLU A 124 -16.55 -0.02 4.11
N ASP A 125 -16.79 0.49 5.32
CA ASP A 125 -16.78 1.91 5.63
C ASP A 125 -15.88 2.12 6.86
N TYR A 126 -14.79 2.83 6.66
CA TYR A 126 -13.84 3.18 7.71
C TYR A 126 -13.75 4.69 7.83
N ASN A 127 -13.81 5.18 9.07
CA ASN A 127 -13.88 6.60 9.36
C ASN A 127 -12.97 6.94 10.56
N ASP A 128 -11.87 7.61 10.27
CA ASP A 128 -10.98 8.29 11.21
C ASP A 128 -11.09 9.81 10.98
N GLU A 129 -10.60 10.65 11.91
CA GLU A 129 -10.66 12.12 11.83
C GLU A 129 -10.07 12.65 10.51
N TYR A 130 -9.00 12.01 10.02
CA TYR A 130 -8.23 12.48 8.86
C TYR A 130 -8.32 11.56 7.64
N PHE A 131 -8.76 10.31 7.81
CA PHE A 131 -8.82 9.30 6.76
C PHE A 131 -10.14 8.56 6.77
N LYS A 132 -10.86 8.60 5.66
CA LYS A 132 -12.09 7.82 5.46
C LYS A 132 -11.97 7.07 4.17
N PHE A 133 -12.40 5.82 4.15
CA PHE A 133 -12.57 5.13 2.88
C PHE A 133 -13.81 4.27 2.88
N LYS A 134 -14.36 4.14 1.68
CA LYS A 134 -15.41 3.22 1.35
C LYS A 134 -14.97 2.37 0.18
N CYS A 135 -15.29 1.09 0.19
CA CYS A 135 -15.12 0.26 -0.99
C CYS A 135 -16.22 -0.77 -1.14
N ILE A 136 -16.55 -1.04 -2.40
CA ILE A 136 -17.55 -2.03 -2.80
C ILE A 136 -16.92 -2.93 -3.85
N THR A 137 -16.86 -4.24 -3.58
CA THR A 137 -16.44 -5.23 -4.56
C THR A 137 -17.65 -6.01 -5.06
N GLU A 138 -17.83 -6.03 -6.38
CA GLU A 138 -18.88 -6.78 -7.07
C GLU A 138 -18.30 -7.37 -8.37
N ASN A 139 -18.45 -8.67 -8.60
CA ASN A 139 -18.06 -9.32 -9.87
C ASN A 139 -16.65 -8.92 -10.35
N GLN A 140 -15.63 -9.08 -9.49
CA GLN A 140 -14.22 -8.75 -9.75
C GLN A 140 -13.89 -7.26 -9.89
N LYS A 141 -14.88 -6.37 -9.83
CA LYS A 141 -14.69 -4.92 -9.82
C LYS A 141 -14.78 -4.40 -8.39
N THR A 142 -13.72 -3.78 -7.92
CA THR A 142 -13.69 -3.03 -6.66
C THR A 142 -13.77 -1.54 -6.96
N SER A 143 -14.86 -0.90 -6.55
CA SER A 143 -14.99 0.56 -6.55
C SER A 143 -14.61 1.09 -5.17
N PHE A 144 -13.94 2.24 -5.12
CA PHE A 144 -13.48 2.84 -3.87
C PHE A 144 -13.57 4.35 -3.89
N ASP A 145 -13.85 4.91 -2.72
CA ASP A 145 -13.80 6.33 -2.41
C ASP A 145 -12.89 6.50 -1.19
N ILE A 146 -11.86 7.34 -1.29
CA ILE A 146 -10.90 7.62 -0.23
C ILE A 146 -10.86 9.12 0.00
N ASN A 147 -11.15 9.53 1.23
CA ASN A 147 -10.99 10.89 1.71
C ASN A 147 -9.77 10.96 2.63
N TYR A 148 -8.84 11.84 2.31
CA TYR A 148 -7.72 12.17 3.19
C TYR A 148 -7.51 13.67 3.21
N ASN A 149 -7.72 14.30 4.37
CA ASN A 149 -7.69 15.75 4.53
C ASN A 149 -8.58 16.48 3.49
N LYS A 150 -7.94 17.15 2.51
CA LYS A 150 -8.58 17.94 1.44
C LYS A 150 -8.65 17.21 0.10
N PHE A 151 -8.20 15.96 0.07
CA PHE A 151 -8.14 15.13 -1.12
C PHE A 151 -9.26 14.10 -1.09
N LEU A 152 -10.00 14.04 -2.19
CA LEU A 152 -10.99 13.00 -2.48
C LEU A 152 -10.47 12.20 -3.67
N LEU A 153 -10.37 10.89 -3.50
CA LEU A 153 -9.92 9.96 -4.51
C LEU A 153 -11.02 8.93 -4.75
N ASN A 154 -11.60 8.95 -5.95
CA ASN A 154 -12.71 8.07 -6.32
C ASN A 154 -12.34 7.27 -7.55
N GLY A 155 -12.55 5.96 -7.52
CA GLY A 155 -12.12 5.11 -8.62
C GLY A 155 -12.63 3.69 -8.55
N PHE A 156 -12.11 2.89 -9.45
CA PHE A 156 -12.33 1.46 -9.45
C PHE A 156 -11.12 0.72 -10.00
N VAL A 157 -10.99 -0.54 -9.62
CA VAL A 157 -10.09 -1.52 -10.21
C VAL A 157 -10.84 -2.79 -10.55
N ILE A 158 -10.40 -3.50 -11.58
CA ILE A 158 -10.96 -4.78 -12.02
C ILE A 158 -9.85 -5.82 -11.94
N ARG A 159 -10.11 -6.90 -11.20
CA ARG A 159 -9.25 -8.08 -11.11
C ARG A 159 -9.28 -8.83 -12.45
N LYS A 160 -8.10 -9.14 -13.00
CA LYS A 160 -7.94 -9.94 -14.22
C LYS A 160 -7.55 -11.37 -13.90
#